data_AF-A0A1V5RIY0-F1
#
_entry.id   AF-A0A1V5RIY0-F1
#
_cell.length_a   1.000
_cell.length_b   1.000
_cell.length_c   1.000
_cell.angle_alpha   90.00
_cell.angle_beta   90.00
_cell.angle_gamma   90.00
#
_symmetry.space_group_name_H-M   'P 1'
#
loop_
_entity.id
_entity.type
_entity.pdbx_description
1 polymer ?
#
loop_
_entity_poly.entity_id
_entity_poly.type
_entity_poly.pdbx_seq_one_letter_code
_entity_poly.pdbx_strand_id
1 'polypeptide(L)'
;MWLIALLVLSPLLTVMAVNVGIIVSSRTSDPRAAEQLGSLIILPLMVLFIGVMAGFIMLSATTFWLSSLIVLVLDAGLLYLGVTLFQRETILTRWK
;
A
#
# COMPACT_ATOMS: atom_id res chain seq x y z
N MET A 1 10.85 -18.68 10.62
CA MET A 1 9.69 -17.99 10.00
C MET A 1 9.80 -16.47 10.05
N TRP A 2 10.26 -15.87 11.15
CA TRP A 2 10.39 -14.41 11.26
C TRP A 2 11.19 -13.75 10.13
N LEU A 3 12.38 -14.27 9.77
CA LEU A 3 13.18 -13.74 8.65
C LEU A 3 12.45 -13.80 7.31
N ILE A 4 11.74 -14.90 7.03
CA ILE A 4 10.97 -15.05 5.79
C ILE A 4 9.81 -14.05 5.78
N ALA A 5 9.16 -13.85 6.93
CA ALA A 5 8.09 -12.87 7.04
C ALA A 5 8.59 -11.44 6.80
N LEU A 6 9.75 -11.11 7.34
CA LEU A 6 10.40 -9.84 7.10
C LEU A 6 10.80 -9.67 5.63
N LEU A 7 11.31 -10.71 4.97
CA LEU A 7 11.78 -10.63 3.57
C LEU A 7 10.66 -10.73 2.51
N VAL A 8 9.45 -11.10 2.89
CA VAL A 8 8.32 -11.25 1.94
C VAL A 8 7.21 -10.26 2.26
N LEU A 9 6.64 -10.31 3.46
CA LEU A 9 5.47 -9.48 3.80
C LEU A 9 5.85 -8.01 3.96
N SER A 10 7.04 -7.69 4.50
CA SER A 10 7.47 -6.29 4.64
C SER A 10 7.70 -5.59 3.29
N PRO A 11 8.40 -6.20 2.30
CA PRO A 11 8.48 -5.63 0.96
C PRO A 11 7.11 -5.48 0.29
N LEU A 12 6.22 -6.47 0.39
CA LEU A 12 4.87 -6.38 -0.18
C LEU A 12 4.08 -5.19 0.41
N LEU A 13 4.06 -5.05 1.74
CA LEU A 13 3.41 -3.90 2.39
C LEU A 13 4.04 -2.56 2.00
N THR A 14 5.36 -2.54 1.74
CA THR A 14 6.06 -1.35 1.26
C THR A 14 5.64 -0.99 -0.17
N VAL A 15 5.56 -1.98 -1.06
CA VAL A 15 5.06 -1.80 -2.43
C VAL A 15 3.63 -1.25 -2.41
N MET A 16 2.78 -1.80 -1.55
CA MET A 16 1.40 -1.32 -1.37
C MET A 16 1.38 0.15 -0.95
N ALA A 17 2.16 0.51 0.08
CA ALA A 17 2.22 1.89 0.57
C ALA A 17 2.71 2.87 -0.51
N VAL A 18 3.74 2.49 -1.27
CA VAL A 18 4.28 3.31 -2.36
C VAL A 18 3.27 3.46 -3.50
N ASN A 19 2.62 2.39 -3.94
CA ASN A 19 1.62 2.43 -5.01
C ASN A 19 0.45 3.37 -4.66
N VAL A 20 -0.10 3.25 -3.44
CA VAL A 20 -1.18 4.14 -3.03
C VAL A 20 -0.69 5.58 -2.91
N GLY A 21 0.52 5.81 -2.39
CA GLY A 21 1.13 7.15 -2.30
C GLY A 21 1.27 7.82 -3.67
N ILE A 22 1.73 7.07 -4.67
CA ILE A 22 1.84 7.53 -6.06
C ILE A 22 0.45 7.88 -6.63
N ILE A 23 -0.55 7.04 -6.41
CA ILE A 23 -1.93 7.29 -6.87
C ILE A 23 -2.49 8.56 -6.22
N VAL A 24 -2.41 8.68 -4.89
CA VAL A 24 -2.92 9.85 -4.16
C VAL A 24 -2.21 11.13 -4.63
N SER A 25 -0.88 11.12 -4.68
CA SER A 25 -0.08 12.27 -5.12
C SER A 25 -0.44 12.73 -6.53
N SER A 26 -0.69 11.79 -7.45
CA SER A 26 -1.09 12.13 -8.83
C SER A 26 -2.46 12.82 -8.95
N ARG A 27 -3.28 12.76 -7.88
CA ARG A 27 -4.67 13.24 -7.88
C ARG A 27 -4.89 14.48 -7.01
N THR A 28 -3.90 14.86 -6.22
CA THR A 28 -3.95 16.02 -5.32
C THR A 28 -3.09 17.15 -5.85
N SER A 29 -3.70 18.30 -6.12
CA SER A 29 -2.98 19.48 -6.62
C SER A 29 -2.22 20.24 -5.53
N ASP A 30 -2.61 20.05 -4.26
CA ASP A 30 -2.11 20.81 -3.11
C ASP A 30 -1.26 19.89 -2.21
N PRO A 31 0.02 20.21 -1.92
CA PRO A 31 0.91 19.33 -1.16
C PRO A 31 0.36 18.93 0.21
N ARG A 32 -0.36 19.85 0.88
CA ARG A 32 -1.00 19.58 2.18
C ARG A 32 -2.09 18.52 2.07
N ALA A 33 -2.91 18.56 1.02
CA ALA A 33 -3.95 17.57 0.80
C ALA A 33 -3.35 16.20 0.43
N ALA A 34 -2.26 16.19 -0.34
CA ALA A 34 -1.51 14.99 -0.68
C ALA A 34 -0.96 14.29 0.58
N GLU A 35 -0.39 15.07 1.51
CA GLU A 35 0.16 14.56 2.76
C GLU A 35 -0.93 14.01 3.67
N GLN A 36 -2.04 14.73 3.85
CA GLN A 36 -3.14 14.27 4.69
C GLN A 36 -3.80 13.01 4.13
N LEU A 37 -4.11 12.97 2.83
CA LEU A 37 -4.69 11.79 2.19
C LEU A 37 -3.69 10.63 2.13
N GLY A 38 -2.41 10.92 1.90
CA GLY A 38 -1.34 9.93 1.92
C GLY A 38 -1.13 9.32 3.30
N SER A 39 -1.31 10.10 4.37
CA SER A 39 -1.20 9.59 5.75
C SER A 39 -2.28 8.56 6.09
N LEU A 40 -3.47 8.63 5.47
CA LEU A 40 -4.54 7.65 5.70
C LEU A 40 -4.16 6.23 5.23
N ILE A 41 -3.17 6.09 4.35
CA ILE A 41 -2.64 4.80 3.89
C ILE A 41 -2.07 3.99 5.06
N ILE A 42 -1.64 4.65 6.14
CA ILE A 42 -1.13 3.99 7.33
C ILE A 42 -2.22 3.22 8.08
N LEU A 43 -3.50 3.58 7.92
CA LEU A 43 -4.61 2.98 8.65
C LEU A 43 -4.72 1.46 8.44
N PRO A 44 -4.73 0.91 7.20
CA PRO A 44 -4.75 -0.53 7.00
C PRO A 44 -3.53 -1.24 7.60
N LEU A 45 -2.33 -0.61 7.60
CA LEU A 45 -1.17 -1.14 8.32
C LEU A 45 -1.41 -1.16 9.84
N MET A 46 -2.00 -0.10 10.39
CA MET A 46 -2.33 -0.01 11.81
C MET A 46 -3.37 -1.03 12.24
N VAL A 47 -4.38 -1.31 11.42
CA VAL A 47 -5.36 -2.38 11.70
C VAL A 47 -4.67 -3.73 11.82
N LEU A 48 -3.76 -4.06 10.90
CA LEU A 48 -3.01 -5.31 10.94
C LEU A 48 -2.07 -5.38 12.15
N PHE A 49 -1.38 -4.29 12.45
CA PHE A 49 -0.51 -4.18 13.63
C PHE A 49 -1.29 -4.37 14.94
N ILE A 50 -2.39 -3.65 15.12
CA ILE A 50 -3.26 -3.75 16.30
C ILE A 50 -3.86 -5.16 16.41
N GLY A 51 -4.30 -5.75 15.29
CA GLY A 51 -4.85 -7.11 15.27
C GLY A 51 -3.85 -8.17 15.78
N VAL A 52 -2.57 -8.03 15.44
CA VAL A 52 -1.51 -8.92 15.97
C VAL A 52 -1.24 -8.63 17.44
N MET A 53 -1.12 -7.37 17.84
CA MET A 53 -0.83 -6.98 19.23
C MET A 53 -1.96 -7.34 20.21
N ALA A 54 -3.21 -7.22 19.77
CA ALA A 54 -4.39 -7.61 20.54
C ALA A 54 -4.58 -9.14 20.62
N GLY A 55 -3.78 -9.93 19.89
CA GLY A 55 -3.87 -11.38 19.85
C GLY A 55 -5.02 -11.91 18.96
N PHE A 56 -5.76 -11.05 18.26
CA PHE A 56 -6.78 -11.47 17.30
C PHE A 56 -6.17 -12.18 16.08
N ILE A 57 -4.93 -11.82 15.72
CA ILE A 57 -4.20 -12.41 14.61
C ILE A 57 -2.95 -13.09 15.16
N MET A 58 -2.97 -14.43 15.21
CA MET A 58 -1.75 -15.21 15.45
C MET A 58 -0.97 -15.37 14.15
N LEU A 59 0.31 -14.97 14.19
CA LEU A 59 1.23 -15.10 13.05
C LEU A 59 1.74 -16.54 12.92
N SER A 60 0.86 -17.44 12.48
CA SER A 60 1.21 -18.80 12.07
C SER A 60 1.71 -18.83 10.62
N ALA A 61 2.30 -19.93 10.18
CA ALA A 61 2.72 -20.10 8.79
C ALA A 61 1.54 -19.93 7.81
N THR A 62 0.36 -20.45 8.16
CA THR A 62 -0.84 -20.33 7.33
C THR A 62 -1.31 -18.88 7.22
N THR A 63 -1.44 -18.18 8.36
CA THR A 63 -1.86 -16.77 8.39
C THR A 63 -0.88 -15.88 7.63
N PHE A 64 0.42 -16.17 7.74
CA PHE A 64 1.48 -15.48 7.03
C PHE A 64 1.35 -15.61 5.50
N TRP A 65 1.23 -16.84 4.99
CA TRP A 65 1.12 -17.05 3.54
C TRP A 65 -0.19 -16.48 2.98
N LEU A 66 -1.30 -16.61 3.71
CA LEU A 66 -2.59 -16.04 3.32
C LEU A 66 -2.53 -14.51 3.26
N SER A 67 -1.98 -13.85 4.28
CA SER A 67 -1.82 -12.39 4.29
C SER A 67 -0.87 -11.91 3.19
N SER A 68 0.23 -12.62 2.94
CA SER A 68 1.16 -12.30 1.85
C SER A 68 0.48 -12.41 0.48
N LEU A 69 -0.32 -13.45 0.26
CA LEU A 69 -1.09 -13.61 -0.98
C LEU A 69 -2.12 -12.49 -1.16
N ILE A 70 -2.83 -12.11 -0.09
CA ILE A 70 -3.80 -11.01 -0.12
C ILE A 70 -3.11 -9.70 -0.50
N VAL A 71 -1.99 -9.36 0.15
CA VAL A 71 -1.25 -8.11 -0.15
C VAL A 71 -0.73 -8.14 -1.59
N LEU A 72 -0.19 -9.28 -2.06
CA LEU A 72 0.27 -9.42 -3.45
C LEU A 72 -0.85 -9.16 -4.47
N VAL A 73 -2.06 -9.68 -4.22
CA VAL A 73 -3.23 -9.45 -5.10
C VAL A 73 -3.64 -7.97 -5.06
N LEU A 74 -3.63 -7.34 -3.88
CA LEU A 74 -3.90 -5.92 -3.74
C LEU A 74 -2.86 -5.07 -4.48
N ASP A 75 -1.58 -5.41 -4.39
CA ASP A 75 -0.50 -4.72 -5.11
C ASP A 75 -0.69 -4.79 -6.62
N ALA A 76 -1.03 -5.97 -7.15
CA ALA A 76 -1.33 -6.12 -8.58
C ALA A 76 -2.53 -5.26 -9.00
N GLY A 77 -3.59 -5.22 -8.19
CA GLY A 77 -4.76 -4.37 -8.41
C GLY A 77 -4.42 -2.88 -8.36
N LEU A 78 -3.65 -2.45 -7.37
CA LEU A 78 -3.19 -1.07 -7.21
C LEU A 78 -2.26 -0.65 -8.34
N LEU A 79 -1.35 -1.52 -8.79
CA LEU A 79 -0.51 -1.26 -9.96
C LEU A 79 -1.36 -1.07 -11.22
N TYR A 80 -2.34 -1.95 -11.45
CA TYR A 80 -3.26 -1.82 -12.58
C TYR A 80 -4.04 -0.50 -12.52
N LEU A 81 -4.59 -0.15 -11.35
CA LEU A 81 -5.29 1.11 -11.14
C LEU A 81 -4.35 2.30 -11.33
N GLY A 82 -3.14 2.23 -10.79
CA GLY A 82 -2.11 3.25 -10.97
C GLY A 82 -1.82 3.48 -12.45
N VAL A 83 -1.48 2.44 -13.20
CA VAL A 83 -1.18 2.57 -14.64
C VAL A 83 -2.35 3.12 -15.45
N THR A 84 -3.58 2.69 -15.14
CA THR A 84 -4.78 3.17 -15.86
C THR A 84 -5.17 4.61 -15.50
N LEU A 85 -4.93 5.03 -14.26
CA LEU A 85 -5.14 6.41 -13.80
C LEU A 85 -4.03 7.36 -14.28
N PHE A 86 -2.82 6.84 -14.49
CA PHE A 86 -1.68 7.61 -14.98
C PHE A 86 -1.82 7.94 -16.48
N GLN A 87 -2.39 9.10 -16.75
CA GLN A 87 -2.39 9.70 -18.08
C GLN A 87 -1.03 10.34 -18.38
N ARG A 88 -0.12 9.57 -18.99
CA ARG A 88 1.27 9.99 -19.28
C ARG A 88 1.39 11.29 -20.08
N GLU A 89 0.34 11.67 -20.82
CA GLU A 89 0.33 12.81 -21.73
C GLU A 89 -0.16 14.12 -21.10
N THR A 90 -0.89 14.07 -19.97
CA THR A 90 -1.42 15.28 -19.32
C THR A 90 -0.44 15.93 -18.34
N ILE A 91 0.55 15.18 -17.85
CA ILE A 91 1.60 15.70 -16.96
C ILE A 91 2.40 16.81 -17.66
N LEU A 92 2.71 16.66 -18.95
CA LEU A 92 3.48 17.66 -19.72
C LEU A 92 2.65 18.87 -20.17
N THR A 93 1.31 18.76 -20.23
CA THR A 93 0.42 19.83 -20.72
C THR A 93 -0.25 20.64 -19.62
N ARG A 94 -0.26 20.15 -18.37
CA ARG A 94 -0.86 20.83 -17.21
C ARG A 94 0.14 21.30 -16.16
N TRP A 95 1.45 21.12 -16.37
CA TRP A 95 2.48 21.70 -15.51
C TRP A 95 2.50 23.23 -15.70
N LYS A 96 1.99 23.95 -14.71
CA LYS A 96 2.05 25.41 -14.58
C LYS A 96 2.64 25.77 -13.23
#